data_AF-A0A8S3WK17-F1
#
_entry.id   AF-A0A8S3WK17-F1
#
_cell.length_a   1.000
_cell.length_b   1.000
_cell.length_c   1.000
_cell.angle_alpha   90.00
_cell.angle_beta   90.00
_cell.angle_gamma   90.00
#
_symmetry.space_group_name_H-M   'P 1'
#
loop_
_entity.id
_entity.type
_entity.pdbx_description
1 polymer ?
#
loop_
_entity_poly.entity_id
_entity_poly.type
_entity_poly.pdbx_seq_one_letter_code
_entity_poly.pdbx_strand_id
1 'polypeptide(L)'
;MKKLVTTVPSLIEDIKSIKVELIHLKESCEYNSSSFKSFQDQVFSFERGVSQIEKIRNSLAMANKEIANLKSVIQTNEQWSRLSNVEVKGIPLKPNENLFVTAKSMGKAVGYEFQKSQINYISRIPMFNTKEKAIIINFINR
;
A
#
# COMPACT_ATOMS: atom_id res chain seq x y z
N MET A 1 27.93 -61.89 -61.44
CA MET A 1 28.32 -62.26 -60.05
C MET A 1 29.19 -61.21 -59.35
N LYS A 2 30.23 -60.61 -59.96
CA LYS A 2 31.10 -59.62 -59.28
C LYS A 2 30.40 -58.37 -58.71
N LYS A 3 29.38 -57.82 -59.39
CA LYS A 3 28.60 -56.66 -58.89
C LYS A 3 27.77 -56.96 -57.62
N LEU A 4 27.31 -58.20 -57.43
CA LEU A 4 26.54 -58.63 -56.25
C LEU A 4 27.44 -58.81 -55.01
N VAL A 5 28.71 -59.17 -55.22
CA VAL A 5 29.67 -59.38 -54.11
C VAL A 5 30.16 -58.06 -53.52
N THR A 6 30.16 -56.97 -54.29
CA THR A 6 30.55 -55.63 -53.81
C THR A 6 29.41 -54.82 -53.21
N THR A 7 28.15 -55.15 -53.49
CA THR A 7 26.97 -54.43 -52.96
C THR A 7 26.68 -54.81 -51.50
N VAL A 8 26.86 -56.08 -51.15
CA VAL A 8 26.57 -56.57 -49.79
C VAL A 8 27.46 -55.90 -48.72
N PRO A 9 28.78 -55.74 -48.90
CA PRO A 9 29.63 -55.01 -47.95
C PRO A 9 29.24 -53.54 -47.78
N SER A 10 28.89 -52.85 -48.88
CA SER A 10 28.41 -51.46 -48.85
C SER A 10 27.13 -51.32 -48.03
N LEU A 11 26.14 -52.21 -48.27
CA LEU A 11 24.91 -52.22 -47.48
C LEU A 11 25.16 -52.48 -45.98
N ILE A 12 26.15 -53.32 -45.65
CA ILE A 12 26.52 -53.58 -44.24
C ILE A 12 27.09 -52.31 -43.60
N GLU A 13 27.86 -51.52 -44.33
CA GLU A 13 28.40 -50.24 -43.87
C GLU A 13 27.30 -49.21 -43.68
N ASP A 14 26.38 -49.09 -44.64
CA ASP A 14 25.20 -48.21 -44.55
C ASP A 14 24.32 -48.57 -43.33
N ILE A 15 24.06 -49.87 -43.11
CA ILE A 15 23.30 -50.35 -41.94
C ILE A 15 24.02 -50.00 -40.63
N LYS A 16 25.35 -50.08 -40.58
CA LYS A 16 26.12 -49.66 -39.40
C LYS A 16 26.02 -48.15 -39.18
N SER A 17 26.10 -47.35 -40.25
CA SER A 17 25.93 -45.88 -40.17
C SER A 17 24.55 -45.52 -39.64
N ILE A 18 23.48 -46.09 -40.22
CA ILE A 18 22.10 -45.89 -39.78
C ILE A 18 21.94 -46.27 -38.31
N LYS A 19 22.56 -47.38 -37.87
CA LYS A 19 22.50 -47.80 -36.46
C LYS A 19 23.14 -46.76 -35.53
N VAL A 20 24.24 -46.14 -35.94
CA VAL A 20 24.90 -45.07 -35.17
C VAL A 20 24.01 -43.83 -35.11
N GLU A 21 23.42 -43.42 -36.24
CA GLU A 21 22.49 -42.28 -36.29
C GLU A 21 21.25 -42.51 -35.41
N LEU A 22 20.70 -43.74 -35.40
CA LEU A 22 19.59 -44.11 -34.53
C LEU A 22 19.94 -44.03 -33.04
N ILE A 23 21.18 -44.35 -32.66
CA ILE A 23 21.66 -44.20 -31.28
C ILE A 23 21.70 -42.72 -30.90
N HIS A 24 22.29 -41.87 -31.75
CA HIS A 24 22.34 -40.43 -31.50
C HIS A 24 20.96 -39.76 -31.46
N LEU A 25 20.04 -40.22 -32.32
CA LEU A 25 18.65 -39.75 -32.30
C LEU A 25 17.97 -40.14 -30.98
N LYS A 26 18.20 -41.37 -30.49
CA LYS A 26 17.68 -41.83 -29.21
C LYS A 26 18.20 -40.97 -28.05
N GLU A 27 19.50 -40.71 -28.01
CA GLU A 27 20.13 -39.84 -26.99
C GLU A 27 19.53 -38.42 -27.03
N SER A 28 19.33 -37.88 -28.23
CA SER A 28 18.71 -36.56 -28.42
C SER A 28 17.26 -36.53 -27.94
N CYS A 29 16.49 -37.59 -28.20
CA CYS A 29 15.13 -37.73 -27.69
C CYS A 29 15.07 -37.82 -26.16
N GLU A 30 15.99 -38.57 -25.53
CA GLU A 30 16.07 -38.68 -24.07
C GLU A 30 16.44 -37.35 -23.41
N TYR A 31 17.41 -36.63 -23.98
CA TYR A 31 17.78 -35.29 -23.55
C TYR A 31 16.62 -34.29 -23.68
N ASN A 32 15.94 -34.29 -24.84
CA ASN A 32 14.80 -33.42 -25.10
C ASN A 32 13.63 -33.74 -24.16
N SER A 33 13.36 -35.01 -23.88
CA SER A 33 12.31 -35.42 -22.94
C SER A 33 12.59 -34.91 -21.53
N SER A 34 13.85 -35.02 -21.09
CA SER A 34 14.29 -34.53 -19.78
C SER A 34 14.19 -33.01 -19.68
N SER A 35 14.62 -32.29 -20.73
CA SER A 35 14.52 -30.82 -20.82
C SER A 35 13.07 -30.34 -20.88
N PHE A 36 12.20 -31.07 -21.58
CA PHE A 36 10.77 -30.75 -21.62
C PHE A 36 10.13 -30.89 -20.24
N LYS A 37 10.51 -31.91 -19.48
CA LYS A 37 10.02 -32.11 -18.11
C LYS A 37 10.46 -30.97 -17.18
N SER A 38 11.71 -30.52 -17.26
CA SER A 38 12.18 -29.39 -16.45
C SER A 38 11.48 -28.07 -16.81
N PHE A 39 11.20 -27.83 -18.09
CA PHE A 39 10.40 -26.68 -18.52
C PHE A 39 8.97 -26.76 -18.00
N GLN A 40 8.34 -27.93 -18.05
CA GLN A 40 7.01 -28.13 -17.50
C GLN A 40 6.96 -27.80 -16.00
N ASP A 41 7.95 -28.24 -15.24
CA ASP A 41 8.05 -27.93 -13.80
C ASP A 41 8.25 -26.43 -13.55
N GLN A 42 9.05 -25.75 -14.38
CA GLN A 42 9.23 -24.29 -14.30
C GLN A 42 7.93 -23.56 -14.59
N VAL A 43 7.18 -23.95 -15.64
CA VAL A 43 5.88 -23.37 -15.98
C VAL A 43 4.90 -23.51 -14.81
N PHE A 44 4.78 -24.70 -14.20
CA PHE A 44 3.93 -24.88 -13.02
C PHE A 44 4.39 -24.07 -11.80
N SER A 45 5.69 -23.82 -11.66
CA SER A 45 6.20 -22.94 -10.59
C SER A 45 5.79 -21.48 -10.84
N PHE A 46 5.85 -21.01 -12.10
CA PHE A 46 5.45 -19.67 -12.47
C PHE A 46 3.94 -19.47 -12.36
N GLU A 47 3.12 -20.41 -12.83
CA GLU A 47 1.66 -20.33 -12.68
C GLU A 47 1.25 -20.21 -11.21
N ARG A 48 1.90 -20.98 -10.32
CA ARG A 48 1.70 -20.86 -8.87
C ARG A 48 2.12 -19.49 -8.36
N GLY A 49 3.27 -18.97 -8.80
CA GLY A 49 3.75 -17.64 -8.43
C GLY A 49 2.78 -16.53 -8.84
N VAL A 50 2.27 -16.58 -10.07
CA VAL A 50 1.27 -15.62 -10.60
C VAL A 50 0.01 -15.65 -9.75
N SER A 51 -0.52 -16.83 -9.42
CA SER A 51 -1.70 -16.96 -8.57
C SER A 51 -1.51 -16.35 -7.17
N GLN A 52 -0.31 -16.46 -6.59
CA GLN A 52 -0.01 -15.83 -5.29
C GLN A 52 0.08 -14.31 -5.40
N ILE A 53 0.70 -13.79 -6.46
CA ILE A 53 0.80 -12.36 -6.71
C ILE A 53 -0.59 -11.73 -6.84
N GLU A 54 -1.53 -12.39 -7.53
CA GLU A 54 -2.91 -11.92 -7.64
C GLU A 54 -3.63 -11.85 -6.28
N LYS A 55 -3.46 -12.86 -5.43
CA LYS A 55 -4.02 -12.87 -4.07
C LYS A 55 -3.46 -11.74 -3.21
N ILE A 56 -2.15 -11.51 -3.28
CA ILE A 56 -1.48 -10.41 -2.57
C ILE A 56 -1.99 -9.07 -3.08
N ARG A 57 -2.10 -8.89 -4.41
CA ARG A 57 -2.61 -7.67 -5.03
C ARG A 57 -4.04 -7.35 -4.55
N ASN A 58 -4.92 -8.35 -4.50
CA ASN A 58 -6.29 -8.16 -4.02
C ASN A 58 -6.31 -7.80 -2.53
N SER A 59 -5.51 -8.47 -1.71
CA SER A 59 -5.39 -8.17 -0.27
C SER A 59 -4.86 -6.75 -0.04
N LEU A 60 -3.87 -6.32 -0.82
CA LEU A 60 -3.33 -4.97 -0.76
C LEU A 60 -4.37 -3.92 -1.16
N ALA A 61 -5.16 -4.18 -2.20
CA ALA A 61 -6.24 -3.29 -2.62
C ALA A 61 -7.31 -3.12 -1.52
N MET A 62 -7.70 -4.22 -0.85
CA MET A 62 -8.63 -4.19 0.28
C MET A 62 -8.05 -3.42 1.48
N ALA A 63 -6.79 -3.67 1.83
CA ALA A 63 -6.12 -2.97 2.94
C ALA A 63 -6.02 -1.45 2.67
N ASN A 64 -5.65 -1.05 1.45
CA ASN A 64 -5.58 0.36 1.08
C ASN A 64 -6.94 1.05 1.14
N LYS A 65 -8.01 0.35 0.74
CA LYS A 65 -9.38 0.85 0.87
C LYS A 65 -9.76 1.08 2.33
N GLU A 66 -9.43 0.14 3.20
CA GLU A 66 -9.71 0.27 4.64
C GLU A 66 -8.92 1.40 5.28
N ILE A 67 -7.64 1.55 4.92
CA ILE A 67 -6.82 2.69 5.37
C ILE A 67 -7.45 4.02 4.94
N ALA A 68 -7.94 4.12 3.71
CA ALA A 68 -8.60 5.34 3.24
C ALA A 68 -9.89 5.64 4.03
N ASN A 69 -10.69 4.60 4.31
CA ASN A 69 -11.90 4.72 5.11
C ASN A 69 -11.58 5.17 6.55
N LEU A 70 -10.63 4.52 7.21
CA LEU A 70 -10.20 4.88 8.57
C LEU A 70 -9.67 6.32 8.64
N LYS A 71 -8.90 6.76 7.65
CA LYS A 71 -8.46 8.16 7.56
C LYS A 71 -9.64 9.14 7.49
N SER A 72 -10.67 8.81 6.70
CA SER A 72 -11.88 9.64 6.61
C SER A 72 -12.67 9.68 7.92
N VAL A 73 -12.78 8.55 8.61
CA VAL A 73 -13.42 8.47 9.94
C VAL A 73 -12.66 9.29 10.97
N ILE A 74 -11.32 9.19 11.00
CA ILE A 74 -10.47 10.00 11.89
C ILE A 74 -10.66 11.48 11.60
N GLN A 75 -10.58 11.89 10.34
CA GLN A 75 -10.79 13.30 9.97
C GLN A 75 -12.16 13.80 10.40
N THR A 76 -13.20 13.00 10.19
CA THR A 76 -14.56 13.32 10.62
C THR A 76 -14.59 13.50 12.13
N ASN A 77 -14.11 12.54 12.91
CA ASN A 77 -14.07 12.62 14.37
C ASN A 77 -13.27 13.81 14.88
N GLU A 78 -12.14 14.14 14.26
CA GLU A 78 -11.37 15.35 14.58
C GLU A 78 -12.19 16.61 14.33
N GLN A 79 -12.89 16.72 13.21
CA GLN A 79 -13.81 17.84 12.96
C GLN A 79 -14.90 17.89 14.03
N TRP A 80 -15.55 16.76 14.33
CA TRP A 80 -16.59 16.67 15.35
C TRP A 80 -16.14 17.15 16.73
N SER A 81 -14.93 16.76 17.14
CA SER A 81 -14.33 17.19 18.41
C SER A 81 -14.04 18.70 18.48
N ARG A 82 -13.83 19.34 17.32
CA ARG A 82 -13.51 20.78 17.21
C ARG A 82 -14.75 21.64 16.95
N LEU A 83 -15.92 21.06 16.68
CA LEU A 83 -17.13 21.82 16.35
C LEU A 83 -17.58 22.77 17.47
N SER A 84 -17.27 22.46 18.72
CA SER A 84 -17.56 23.34 19.87
C SER A 84 -16.39 24.26 20.23
N ASN A 85 -15.34 24.31 19.42
CA ASN A 85 -14.19 25.19 19.63
C ASN A 85 -14.38 26.52 18.90
N VAL A 86 -14.10 27.61 19.60
CA VAL A 86 -13.89 28.92 19.01
C VAL A 86 -12.40 29.25 19.11
N GLU A 87 -11.76 29.44 17.96
CA GLU A 87 -10.36 29.87 17.88
C GLU A 87 -10.29 31.39 17.69
N VAL A 88 -9.60 32.07 18.59
CA VAL A 88 -9.39 33.52 18.56
C VAL A 88 -7.92 33.83 18.31
N LYS A 89 -7.65 34.58 17.24
CA LYS A 89 -6.29 35.01 16.83
C LYS A 89 -6.12 36.51 17.02
N GLY A 90 -4.87 36.96 17.08
CA GLY A 90 -4.53 38.39 17.17
C GLY A 90 -4.67 39.02 18.55
N ILE A 91 -4.85 38.23 19.62
CA ILE A 91 -4.82 38.74 20.99
C ILE A 91 -3.38 38.68 21.52
N PRO A 92 -2.74 39.82 21.86
CA PRO A 92 -1.39 39.84 22.41
C PRO A 92 -1.27 38.99 23.68
N LEU A 93 -0.11 38.38 23.89
CA LEU A 93 0.18 37.61 25.09
C LEU A 93 0.47 38.56 26.26
N LYS A 94 -0.23 38.39 27.38
CA LYS A 94 0.05 39.14 28.62
C LYS A 94 0.52 38.19 29.72
N PRO A 95 1.52 38.58 30.52
CA PRO A 95 1.90 37.80 31.71
C PRO A 95 0.73 37.75 32.69
N ASN A 96 0.49 36.58 33.30
CA ASN A 96 -0.60 36.35 34.26
C ASN A 96 -2.01 36.72 33.73
N GLU A 97 -2.27 36.48 32.44
CA GLU A 97 -3.57 36.76 31.86
C GLU A 97 -4.68 35.81 32.35
N ASN A 98 -5.88 36.37 32.55
CA ASN A 98 -7.07 35.58 32.81
C ASN A 98 -7.90 35.48 31.52
N LEU A 99 -7.80 34.34 30.84
CA LEU A 99 -8.48 34.11 29.57
C LEU A 99 -10.01 34.18 29.67
N PHE A 100 -10.61 33.89 30.84
CA PHE A 100 -12.06 34.01 31.02
C PHE A 100 -12.53 35.46 31.00
N VAL A 101 -11.72 36.39 31.54
CA VAL A 101 -12.03 37.83 31.49
C VAL A 101 -11.96 38.31 30.05
N THR A 102 -10.92 37.91 29.32
CA THR A 102 -10.77 38.22 27.88
C THR A 102 -11.95 37.68 27.09
N ALA A 103 -12.32 36.41 27.29
CA ALA A 103 -13.47 35.78 26.64
C ALA A 103 -14.78 36.53 26.93
N LYS A 104 -15.03 36.90 28.19
CA LYS A 104 -16.24 37.66 28.57
C LYS A 104 -16.28 39.04 27.93
N SER A 105 -15.15 39.74 27.88
CA SER A 105 -15.05 41.04 27.20
C SER A 105 -15.32 40.92 25.69
N MET A 106 -14.80 39.86 25.05
CA MET A 106 -15.11 39.58 23.64
C MET A 106 -16.59 39.27 23.43
N GLY A 107 -17.19 38.43 24.27
CA GLY A 107 -18.63 38.14 24.25
C GLY A 107 -19.46 39.42 24.31
N LYS A 108 -19.17 40.30 25.28
CA LYS A 108 -19.82 41.61 25.39
C LYS A 108 -19.66 42.47 24.14
N ALA A 109 -18.47 42.49 23.53
CA ALA A 109 -18.21 43.25 22.32
C ALA A 109 -19.02 42.76 21.10
N VAL A 110 -19.33 41.46 21.04
CA VAL A 110 -20.17 40.87 19.98
C VAL A 110 -21.65 40.77 20.36
N GLY A 111 -22.05 41.30 21.52
CA GLY A 111 -23.44 41.26 21.99
C GLY A 111 -23.92 39.89 22.49
N TYR A 112 -23.00 38.99 22.87
CA TYR A 112 -23.32 37.65 23.38
C TYR A 112 -22.73 37.43 24.77
N GLU A 113 -23.60 37.20 25.77
CA GLU A 113 -23.17 36.88 27.13
C GLU A 113 -23.27 35.37 27.39
N PHE A 114 -22.20 34.81 27.96
CA PHE A 114 -22.15 33.41 28.37
C PHE A 114 -21.58 33.30 29.79
N GLN A 115 -21.97 32.24 30.48
CA GLN A 115 -21.49 31.90 31.80
C GLN A 115 -20.20 31.09 31.73
N LYS A 116 -19.33 31.24 32.74
CA LYS A 116 -18.10 30.45 32.86
C LYS A 116 -18.37 28.94 32.89
N SER A 117 -19.51 28.53 33.44
CA SER A 117 -19.98 27.14 33.49
C SER A 117 -20.25 26.53 32.11
N GLN A 118 -20.41 27.34 31.07
CA GLN A 118 -20.64 26.87 29.70
C GLN A 118 -19.32 26.58 28.95
N ILE A 119 -18.18 26.98 29.52
CA ILE A 119 -16.84 26.69 28.98
C ILE A 119 -16.33 25.41 29.63
N ASN A 120 -16.00 24.43 28.79
CA ASN A 120 -15.33 23.21 29.21
C ASN A 120 -13.85 23.48 29.52
N TYR A 121 -13.14 24.07 28.56
CA TYR A 121 -11.76 24.51 28.76
C TYR A 121 -11.43 25.74 27.90
N ILE A 122 -10.44 26.50 28.36
CA ILE A 122 -9.89 27.64 27.63
C ILE A 122 -8.37 27.65 27.77
N SER A 123 -7.66 27.77 26.65
CA SER A 123 -6.20 27.69 26.65
C SER A 123 -5.58 28.44 25.48
N ARG A 124 -4.33 28.89 25.68
CA ARG A 124 -3.47 29.34 24.58
C ARG A 124 -2.91 28.13 23.84
N ILE A 125 -2.96 28.15 22.52
CA ILE A 125 -2.32 27.15 21.66
C ILE A 125 -1.25 27.79 20.78
N PRO A 126 -0.14 27.07 20.51
CA PRO A 126 0.88 27.55 19.58
C PRO A 126 0.32 27.62 18.16
N MET A 127 0.70 28.66 17.43
CA MET A 127 0.39 28.81 16.00
C MET A 127 1.61 28.40 15.16
N PHE A 128 1.36 27.78 14.01
CA PHE A 128 2.42 27.36 13.11
C PHE A 128 3.22 28.57 12.61
N ASN A 129 4.55 28.48 12.70
CA ASN A 129 5.49 29.49 12.19
C ASN A 129 5.39 30.90 12.81
N THR A 130 4.83 31.04 14.02
CA THR A 130 4.75 32.33 14.72
C THR A 130 5.01 32.18 16.22
N LYS A 131 5.55 33.21 16.86
CA LYS A 131 5.66 33.27 18.34
C LYS A 131 4.33 33.63 19.02
N GLU A 132 3.34 34.04 18.25
CA GLU A 132 2.00 34.32 18.73
C GLU A 132 1.27 33.03 19.09
N LYS A 133 0.29 33.15 20.00
CA LYS A 133 -0.53 32.04 20.45
C LYS A 133 -2.00 32.40 20.29
N ALA A 134 -2.77 31.54 19.63
CA ALA A 134 -4.22 31.68 19.57
C ALA A 134 -4.86 31.27 20.91
N ILE A 135 -6.06 31.74 21.18
CA ILE A 135 -6.88 31.26 22.29
C ILE A 135 -7.91 30.29 21.72
N ILE A 136 -7.97 29.06 22.24
CA ILE A 136 -9.09 28.15 22.00
C ILE A 136 -10.02 28.18 23.19
N ILE A 137 -11.32 28.35 22.91
CA ILE A 137 -12.41 28.24 23.87
C ILE A 137 -13.27 27.06 23.45
N ASN A 138 -13.34 26.01 24.26
CA ASN A 138 -14.25 24.88 24.03
C ASN A 138 -15.51 25.06 24.87
N PHE A 139 -16.67 25.12 24.21
CA PHE A 139 -17.97 25.18 24.86
C PHE A 139 -18.53 23.78 25.08
N ILE A 140 -19.23 23.58 26.21
CA ILE A 140 -19.83 22.28 26.56
C ILE A 140 -20.94 21.92 25.56
N ASN A 141 -21.74 22.90 25.18
CA ASN A 141 -22.85 22.75 24.25
C ASN A 141 -22.61 23.63 23.02
N ARG A 142 -23.18 23.19 21.90
CA ARG A 142 -23.25 23.97 20.65
C ARG A 142 -24.32 25.02 20.73
#